data_AF-A0A7W8RY18-F1
#
_entry.id   AF-A0A7W8RY18-F1
#
_cell.length_a   1.000
_cell.length_b   1.000
_cell.length_c   1.000
_cell.angle_alpha   90.00
_cell.angle_beta   90.00
_cell.angle_gamma   90.00
#
_symmetry.space_group_name_H-M   'P 1'
#
loop_
_entity.id
_entity.type
_entity.pdbx_description
1 polymer ?
#
loop_
_entity_poly.entity_id
_entity_poly.type
_entity_poly.pdbx_seq_one_letter_code
_entity_poly.pdbx_strand_id
1 'polypeptide(L)'
;MWAVSLADIVQDVQRAINEGLDDAPHFINIVIGANAFRGALPCTPRLLQTMIDHLPRNAVFNVSAIGAAQLPAAMNSLLLGEDVRVGLEDNFY
;
A
#
# COMPACT_ATOMS: atom_id res chain seq x y z
N MET A 1 -8.16 0.20 -4.45
CA MET A 1 -7.75 1.61 -4.28
C MET A 1 -6.23 1.73 -4.16
N TRP A 2 -5.64 2.90 -4.44
CA TRP A 2 -4.19 3.15 -4.30
C TRP A 2 -3.92 4.06 -3.10
N ALA A 3 -2.92 3.73 -2.27
CA ALA A 3 -2.52 4.51 -1.11
C ALA A 3 -0.99 4.68 -1.07
N VAL A 4 -0.52 5.92 -1.19
CA VAL A 4 0.90 6.31 -1.07
C VAL A 4 1.22 6.90 0.30
N SER A 5 0.18 7.33 1.04
CA SER A 5 0.29 7.94 2.36
C SER A 5 -0.74 7.38 3.35
N LEU A 6 -0.53 7.63 4.64
CA LEU A 6 -1.53 7.27 5.67
C LEU A 6 -2.84 8.06 5.51
N ALA A 7 -2.75 9.30 5.00
CA ALA A 7 -3.93 10.14 4.78
C ALA A 7 -4.88 9.51 3.74
N ASP A 8 -4.33 8.89 2.69
CA ASP A 8 -5.11 8.24 1.65
C ASP A 8 -5.97 7.11 2.25
N ILE A 9 -5.43 6.37 3.23
CA ILE A 9 -6.15 5.28 3.90
C ILE A 9 -7.23 5.84 4.83
N VAL A 10 -6.86 6.74 5.74
CA VAL A 10 -7.81 7.18 6.79
C VAL A 10 -8.84 8.19 6.30
N GLN A 11 -8.61 8.85 5.17
CA GLN A 11 -9.50 9.86 4.61
C GLN A 11 -10.15 9.38 3.31
N ASP A 12 -9.36 9.13 2.26
CA ASP A 12 -9.90 8.92 0.92
C ASP A 12 -10.54 7.54 0.75
N VAL A 13 -9.86 6.48 1.22
CA VAL A 13 -10.42 5.11 1.24
C VAL A 13 -11.68 5.07 2.10
N GLN A 14 -11.63 5.63 3.32
CA GLN A 14 -12.80 5.64 4.19
C GLN A 14 -13.97 6.44 3.60
N ARG A 15 -13.71 7.57 2.95
CA ARG A 15 -14.74 8.35 2.25
C ARG A 15 -15.36 7.53 1.12
N ALA A 16 -14.57 6.89 0.28
CA ALA A 16 -15.08 6.10 -0.84
C ALA A 16 -15.95 4.92 -0.37
N ILE A 17 -15.56 4.24 0.72
CA ILE A 17 -16.37 3.18 1.33
C ILE A 17 -17.69 3.74 1.86
N ASN A 18 -17.66 4.89 2.56
CA ASN A 18 -18.87 5.50 3.11
C ASN A 18 -19.84 5.98 2.02
N GLU A 19 -19.31 6.39 0.86
CA GLU A 19 -20.09 6.79 -0.30
C GLU A 19 -20.62 5.58 -1.11
N GLY A 20 -20.26 4.35 -0.74
CA GLY A 20 -20.70 3.14 -1.42
C GLY A 20 -20.06 2.94 -2.79
N LEU A 21 -18.85 3.46 -3.00
CA LEU A 21 -18.13 3.39 -4.27
C LEU A 21 -17.34 2.08 -4.45
N ASP A 22 -17.25 1.24 -3.41
CA ASP A 22 -16.51 -0.01 -3.42
C ASP A 22 -17.17 -1.05 -2.48
N ASP A 23 -17.22 -2.31 -2.93
CA ASP A 23 -17.77 -3.44 -2.19
C ASP A 23 -16.64 -4.28 -1.56
N ALA A 24 -16.89 -4.86 -0.40
CA ALA A 24 -15.90 -5.71 0.28
C ALA A 24 -15.70 -7.07 -0.45
N PRO A 25 -14.49 -7.66 -0.40
CA PRO A 25 -13.30 -7.19 0.32
C PRO A 25 -12.59 -6.02 -0.38
N HIS A 26 -12.27 -4.97 0.39
CA HIS A 26 -11.66 -3.75 -0.15
C HIS A 26 -10.20 -4.02 -0.52
N PHE A 27 -9.90 -4.10 -1.82
CA PHE A 27 -8.55 -4.33 -2.29
C PHE A 27 -7.74 -3.04 -2.32
N ILE A 28 -6.69 -2.94 -1.50
CA ILE A 28 -5.88 -1.73 -1.34
C ILE A 28 -4.43 -1.99 -1.73
N ASN A 29 -3.93 -1.27 -2.74
CA ASN A 29 -2.51 -1.28 -3.11
C ASN A 29 -1.77 -0.18 -2.34
N ILE A 30 -0.91 -0.59 -1.41
CA ILE A 30 -0.01 0.29 -0.67
C ILE A 30 1.25 0.51 -1.51
N VAL A 31 1.58 1.77 -1.78
CA VAL A 31 2.78 2.17 -2.53
C VAL A 31 3.75 2.84 -1.57
N ILE A 32 4.90 2.21 -1.32
CA ILE A 32 5.90 2.68 -0.36
C ILE A 32 7.29 2.83 -1.00
N GLY A 33 8.15 3.70 -0.45
CA GLY A 33 9.49 3.96 -1.01
C GLY A 33 9.47 4.73 -2.32
N ALA A 34 8.34 5.33 -2.68
CA ALA A 34 8.13 5.98 -3.96
C ALA A 34 8.35 7.51 -3.85
N ASN A 35 9.60 7.93 -3.64
CA ASN A 35 9.97 9.32 -3.32
C ASN A 35 9.52 10.38 -4.35
N ALA A 36 9.15 9.97 -5.57
CA ALA A 36 8.61 10.85 -6.59
C ALA A 36 7.17 11.32 -6.30
N PHE A 37 6.42 10.60 -5.46
CA PHE A 37 5.06 10.98 -5.08
C PHE A 37 5.07 11.84 -3.80
N ARG A 38 4.31 12.92 -3.83
CA ARG A 38 4.11 13.78 -2.66
C ARG A 38 3.42 12.97 -1.56
N GLY A 39 4.00 12.96 -0.36
CA GLY A 39 3.44 12.23 0.79
C GLY A 39 3.83 10.75 0.84
N ALA A 40 4.61 10.25 -0.12
CA ALA A 40 5.12 8.90 -0.09
C ALA A 40 5.97 8.65 1.15
N LEU A 41 5.71 7.54 1.82
CA LEU A 41 6.48 7.10 2.98
C LEU A 41 7.73 6.33 2.54
N PRO A 42 8.87 6.49 3.24
CA PRO A 42 10.04 5.65 3.03
C PRO A 42 9.72 4.16 3.23
N CYS A 43 10.36 3.29 2.44
CA CYS A 43 10.21 1.84 2.59
C CYS A 43 10.90 1.35 3.87
N THR A 44 10.15 1.31 4.97
CA THR A 44 10.59 0.71 6.24
C THR A 44 9.49 -0.22 6.78
N PRO A 45 9.84 -1.35 7.44
CA PRO A 45 8.84 -2.26 8.00
C PRO A 45 7.85 -1.56 8.93
N ARG A 46 8.33 -0.64 9.78
CA ARG A 46 7.47 0.08 10.73
C ARG A 46 6.44 0.99 10.04
N LEU A 47 6.82 1.70 8.97
CA LEU A 47 5.88 2.56 8.26
C LEU A 47 4.85 1.74 7.48
N LEU A 48 5.28 0.63 6.86
CA LEU A 48 4.35 -0.30 6.21
C LEU A 48 3.35 -0.88 7.23
N GLN A 49 3.83 -1.37 8.38
CA GLN A 49 2.96 -1.84 9.46
C GLN A 49 1.97 -0.75 9.89
N THR A 50 2.44 0.50 10.04
CA THR A 50 1.57 1.62 10.41
C THR A 50 0.44 1.81 9.39
N MET A 51 0.71 1.69 8.09
CA MET A 51 -0.33 1.79 7.05
C MET A 51 -1.34 0.64 7.15
N ILE A 52 -0.84 -0.59 7.37
CA ILE A 52 -1.65 -1.80 7.49
C ILE A 52 -2.58 -1.73 8.71
N ASP A 53 -2.06 -1.27 9.85
CA ASP A 53 -2.83 -1.13 11.10
C ASP A 53 -4.04 -0.17 10.95
N HIS A 54 -4.03 0.70 9.95
CA HIS A 54 -5.09 1.67 9.67
C HIS A 54 -5.99 1.28 8.51
N LEU A 55 -5.79 0.11 7.90
CA LEU A 55 -6.67 -0.35 6.83
C LEU A 55 -8.11 -0.54 7.35
N PRO A 56 -9.12 -0.29 6.51
CA PRO A 56 -10.51 -0.53 6.89
C PRO A 56 -10.74 -2.03 7.14
N ARG A 57 -11.77 -2.33 7.93
CA ARG A 57 -12.15 -3.72 8.19
C ARG A 57 -12.51 -4.42 6.87
N ASN A 58 -12.15 -5.71 6.76
CA ASN A 58 -12.35 -6.53 5.56
C ASN A 58 -11.60 -6.02 4.32
N ALA A 59 -10.51 -5.29 4.52
CA ALA A 59 -9.57 -5.03 3.44
C ALA A 59 -8.62 -6.22 3.23
N VAL A 60 -8.24 -6.40 1.97
CA VAL A 60 -7.07 -7.19 1.56
C VAL A 60 -6.07 -6.21 0.96
N PHE A 61 -4.77 -6.47 1.09
CA PHE A 61 -3.79 -5.52 0.58
C PHE A 61 -2.68 -6.15 -0.24
N ASN A 62 -2.09 -5.30 -1.07
CA ASN A 62 -0.89 -5.60 -1.81
C ASN A 62 0.10 -4.46 -1.57
N VAL A 63 1.40 -4.75 -1.62
CA VAL A 63 2.47 -3.76 -1.51
C VAL A 63 3.25 -3.65 -2.82
N SER A 64 3.39 -2.43 -3.30
CA SER A 64 4.25 -2.01 -4.39
C SER A 64 5.34 -1.06 -3.88
N ALA A 65 6.53 -1.11 -4.46
CA ALA A 65 7.58 -0.13 -4.20
C ALA A 65 8.47 0.10 -5.41
N ILE A 66 9.11 1.27 -5.48
CA ILE A 66 9.84 1.73 -6.67
C ILE A 66 11.35 1.43 -6.56
N GLY A 67 11.91 0.93 -7.65
CA GLY A 67 13.34 0.64 -7.80
C GLY A 67 13.86 -0.33 -6.73
N ALA A 68 14.98 0.01 -6.09
CA ALA A 68 15.62 -0.82 -5.08
C ALA A 68 14.75 -1.13 -3.85
N ALA A 69 13.65 -0.39 -3.65
CA ALA A 69 12.69 -0.66 -2.58
C ALA A 69 11.70 -1.81 -2.90
N GLN A 70 11.56 -2.20 -4.18
CA GLN A 70 10.61 -3.24 -4.62
C GLN A 70 10.81 -4.56 -3.87
N LEU A 71 12.03 -5.11 -3.91
CA LEU A 71 12.31 -6.40 -3.28
C LEU A 71 12.14 -6.38 -1.75
N PRO A 72 12.69 -5.40 -0.99
CA PRO A 72 12.42 -5.29 0.44
C PRO A 72 10.94 -5.14 0.80
N ALA A 73 10.19 -4.34 0.05
CA ALA A 73 8.76 -4.15 0.29
C ALA A 73 7.98 -5.44 0.03
N ALA A 74 8.31 -6.14 -1.06
CA ALA A 74 7.71 -7.42 -1.38
C ALA A 74 7.95 -8.46 -0.27
N MET A 75 9.19 -8.57 0.23
CA MET A 75 9.49 -9.48 1.35
C MET A 75 8.71 -9.13 2.61
N ASN A 76 8.57 -7.85 2.95
CA ASN A 76 7.78 -7.46 4.11
C ASN A 76 6.29 -7.79 3.95
N SER A 77 5.71 -7.62 2.75
CA SER A 77 4.30 -7.97 2.50
C SER A 77 4.05 -9.46 2.68
N LEU A 78 4.94 -10.30 2.12
CA LEU A 78 4.87 -11.75 2.27
C LEU A 78 4.95 -12.20 3.74
N LEU A 79 5.82 -11.56 4.53
CA LEU A 79 5.92 -11.84 5.97
C LEU A 79 4.66 -11.43 6.75
N LEU A 80 3.93 -10.43 6.25
CA LEU A 80 2.66 -9.97 6.80
C LEU A 80 1.46 -10.77 6.28
N GLY A 81 1.71 -11.74 5.39
CA GLY A 81 0.73 -12.75 4.95
C GLY A 81 -0.11 -12.35 3.74
N GLU A 82 0.29 -11.32 2.99
CA GLU A 82 -0.53 -10.68 1.96
C GLU A 82 0.23 -10.54 0.63
N ASP A 83 -0.44 -9.97 -0.38
CA ASP A 83 0.04 -10.00 -1.77
C ASP A 83 1.20 -9.05 -2.05
N VAL A 84 1.88 -9.31 -3.17
CA VAL A 84 3.01 -8.51 -3.66
C VAL A 84 2.82 -8.11 -5.11
N ARG A 85 3.20 -6.87 -5.44
CA ARG A 85 3.24 -6.36 -6.80
C ARG A 85 4.67 -6.06 -7.20
N VAL A 86 5.07 -6.67 -8.31
CA VAL A 86 6.35 -6.46 -8.97
C VAL A 86 6.10 -6.22 -10.46
N GLY A 87 7.07 -5.61 -11.13
CA GLY A 87 7.02 -5.41 -12.57
C GLY A 87 8.01 -4.36 -13.04
N LEU A 88 8.22 -4.34 -14.36
CA LEU A 88 9.10 -3.38 -15.04
C LEU A 88 8.60 -1.93 -14.94
N GLU A 89 7.31 -1.73 -14.65
CA GLU A 89 6.75 -0.40 -14.34
C GLU A 89 7.39 0.21 -13.08
N ASP A 90 7.63 -0.63 -12.07
CA ASP A 90 8.07 -0.21 -10.75
C ASP A 90 9.60 -0.32 -10.59
N ASN A 91 10.23 -1.28 -11.29
CA ASN A 91 11.66 -1.54 -11.19
C ASN A 91 12.23 -2.23 -12.45
N PHE A 92 13.32 -1.70 -13.00
CA PHE A 92 13.98 -2.26 -14.20
C PHE A 92 15.03 -3.35 -13.90
N TYR A 93 15.21 -3.73 -12.63
CA TYR A 93 16.30 -4.59 -12.15
C TYR A 93 15.81 -5.78 -11.32
#